data_AF-A0AAD8FRC4-F1
#
_entry.id   AF-A0AAD8FRC4-F1
#
_cell.length_a   1.000
_cell.length_b   1.000
_cell.length_c   1.000
_cell.angle_alpha   90.00
_cell.angle_beta   90.00
_cell.angle_gamma   90.00
#
_symmetry.space_group_name_H-M   'P 1'
#
loop_
_entity.id
_entity.type
_entity.pdbx_description
1 polymer ?
#
loop_
_entity_poly.entity_id
_entity_poly.type
_entity_poly.pdbx_seq_one_letter_code
_entity_poly.pdbx_strand_id
1 'polypeptide(L)'
;MEEGVGEIAPAATAEETNKDQLVGEGCDEEYCVYLTTDASKEVTGLRDSVDEMLMRLDDFCGMLDKIRKDSSEILDQHVPYITMKTAEMKNVYAKIDKIEAFVQMVGTSTVFLEEELLQAEKEHRWLPKTVRKILQTFRAPAVLKKHESATRTPYELPVLFRTEEFFTAEPGSADMKKPNS
;
A
#
# COMPACT_ATOMS: atom_id res chain seq x y z
N MET A 1 37.18 -84.81 8.24
CA MET A 1 38.63 -84.90 7.95
C MET A 1 39.28 -83.91 8.88
N GLU A 2 39.48 -84.36 10.11
CA GLU A 2 40.77 -84.91 10.61
C GLU A 2 41.67 -83.74 11.00
N GLU A 3 41.76 -83.44 12.29
CA GLU A 3 42.63 -84.07 13.32
C GLU A 3 43.99 -83.37 13.36
N GLY A 4 44.38 -82.95 14.57
CA GLY A 4 45.64 -82.25 14.80
C GLY A 4 45.70 -81.58 16.17
N VAL A 5 45.31 -82.30 17.23
CA VAL A 5 45.63 -81.94 18.62
C VAL A 5 47.09 -82.34 18.88
N GLY A 6 47.89 -81.38 19.33
CA GLY A 6 49.22 -81.59 19.87
C GLY A 6 49.40 -80.74 21.13
N GLU A 7 49.03 -81.34 22.27
CA GLU A 7 49.34 -80.91 23.64
C GLU A 7 50.85 -81.07 23.91
N ILE A 8 51.53 -80.10 24.56
CA ILE A 8 52.15 -80.17 25.92
C ILE A 8 52.66 -78.76 26.36
N ALA A 9 52.37 -78.36 27.60
CA ALA A 9 52.97 -77.24 28.36
C ALA A 9 54.15 -77.76 29.25
N PRO A 10 54.92 -76.99 30.07
CA PRO A 10 54.71 -75.59 30.50
C PRO A 10 55.99 -74.69 30.69
N ALA A 11 55.69 -73.44 31.08
CA ALA A 11 56.45 -72.53 31.97
C ALA A 11 57.79 -71.90 31.51
N ALA A 12 57.73 -70.60 31.23
CA ALA A 12 58.71 -69.63 31.72
C ALA A 12 58.02 -68.28 31.96
N THR A 13 57.84 -67.95 33.25
CA THR A 13 57.56 -66.61 33.75
C THR A 13 58.66 -65.63 33.34
N ALA A 14 58.30 -64.47 32.78
CA ALA A 14 59.18 -63.32 32.74
C ALA A 14 58.36 -62.02 32.72
N GLU A 15 58.32 -61.41 33.90
CA GLU A 15 58.24 -59.98 34.20
C GLU A 15 57.37 -59.06 33.35
N GLU A 16 56.33 -58.59 34.04
CA GLU A 16 55.68 -57.30 33.90
C GLU A 16 56.72 -56.16 33.93
N THR A 17 57.27 -55.80 32.76
CA THR A 17 58.13 -54.63 32.63
C THR A 17 57.27 -53.36 32.65
N ASN A 18 57.09 -52.86 33.87
CA ASN A 18 57.11 -51.46 34.28
C ASN A 18 56.93 -50.43 33.12
N LYS A 19 55.71 -49.88 33.01
CA LYS A 19 55.36 -48.77 32.11
C LYS A 19 55.62 -47.38 32.70
N ASP A 20 56.30 -47.30 33.84
CA ASP A 20 56.47 -46.07 34.61
C ASP A 20 57.96 -45.69 34.73
N GLN A 21 58.71 -45.69 33.62
CA GLN A 21 60.03 -45.09 33.63
C GLN A 21 60.49 -44.64 32.25
N LEU A 22 59.94 -43.51 31.80
CA LEU A 22 60.57 -42.64 30.79
C LEU A 22 60.04 -41.22 31.00
N VAL A 23 60.19 -40.74 32.24
CA VAL A 23 60.15 -39.31 32.54
C VAL A 23 61.54 -38.79 32.15
N GLY A 24 61.60 -37.94 31.12
CA GLY A 24 62.83 -37.24 30.76
C GLY A 24 63.26 -36.34 31.92
N GLU A 25 64.29 -36.74 32.64
CA GLU A 25 65.04 -35.89 33.57
C GLU A 25 65.73 -34.80 32.76
N GLY A 26 65.24 -33.56 32.85
CA GLY A 26 65.87 -32.43 32.17
C GLY A 26 65.09 -31.13 32.12
N CYS A 27 63.88 -31.08 32.69
CA CYS A 27 63.18 -29.81 32.87
C CYS A 27 63.16 -29.45 34.35
N ASP A 28 63.61 -28.25 34.65
CA ASP A 28 63.44 -27.64 35.97
C ASP A 28 61.94 -27.64 36.31
N GLU A 29 61.57 -28.10 37.51
CA GLU A 29 60.17 -28.35 37.88
C GLU A 29 59.35 -27.04 37.80
N GLU A 30 59.98 -25.92 38.14
CA GLU A 30 59.43 -24.56 37.99
C GLU A 30 59.17 -24.20 36.51
N TYR A 31 60.06 -24.60 35.60
CA TYR A 31 59.93 -24.36 34.17
C TYR A 31 58.81 -25.20 33.53
N CYS A 32 58.67 -26.46 33.96
CA CYS A 32 57.54 -27.32 33.55
C CYS A 32 56.19 -26.77 34.02
N VAL A 33 56.10 -26.28 35.26
CA VAL A 33 54.88 -25.64 35.78
C VAL A 33 54.55 -24.36 35.01
N TYR A 34 55.56 -23.55 34.67
CA TYR A 34 55.35 -22.34 33.86
C TYR A 34 54.76 -22.67 32.48
N LEU A 35 55.35 -23.61 31.74
CA LEU A 35 54.89 -24.00 30.41
C LEU A 35 53.47 -24.60 30.41
N THR A 36 53.16 -25.44 31.40
CA THR A 36 51.84 -26.06 31.52
C THR A 36 50.77 -25.06 31.95
N THR A 37 51.12 -24.10 32.80
CA THR A 37 50.22 -23.01 33.22
C THR A 37 49.93 -22.05 32.07
N ASP A 38 50.94 -21.71 31.27
CA ASP A 38 50.81 -20.81 30.12
C ASP A 38 49.96 -21.45 29.00
N ALA A 39 50.27 -22.70 28.65
CA ALA A 39 49.47 -23.48 27.71
C ALA A 39 48.01 -23.65 28.20
N SER A 40 47.79 -23.85 29.50
CA SER A 40 46.44 -23.93 30.06
C SER A 40 45.68 -22.62 29.91
N LYS A 41 46.33 -21.47 30.12
CA LYS A 41 45.74 -20.14 29.94
C LYS A 41 45.35 -19.89 28.48
N GLU A 42 46.23 -20.22 27.54
CA GLU A 42 45.94 -20.08 26.10
C GLU A 42 44.76 -20.97 25.67
N VAL A 43 44.69 -22.22 26.16
CA VAL A 43 43.57 -23.12 25.89
C VAL A 43 42.26 -22.57 26.46
N THR A 44 42.28 -22.00 27.68
CA THR A 44 41.08 -21.35 28.24
C THR A 44 40.68 -20.10 27.47
N GLY A 45 41.63 -19.26 27.06
CA GLY A 45 41.34 -18.06 26.27
C GLY A 45 40.75 -18.39 24.89
N LEU A 46 41.25 -19.46 24.25
CA LEU A 46 40.67 -19.97 23.01
C LEU A 46 39.25 -20.47 23.22
N ARG A 47 38.99 -21.21 24.32
CA ARG A 47 37.65 -21.71 24.65
C ARG A 47 36.66 -20.56 24.84
N ASP A 48 37.05 -19.55 25.62
CA ASP A 48 36.21 -18.38 25.86
C ASP A 48 35.90 -17.62 24.56
N SER A 49 36.90 -17.51 23.66
CA SER A 49 36.70 -16.92 22.33
C SER A 49 35.74 -17.72 21.45
N VAL A 50 35.81 -19.06 21.49
CA VAL A 50 34.87 -19.93 20.77
C VAL A 50 33.46 -19.77 21.33
N ASP A 51 33.30 -19.76 22.65
CA ASP A 51 32.00 -19.58 23.29
C ASP A 51 31.38 -18.21 22.95
N GLU A 52 32.20 -17.14 22.90
CA GLU A 52 31.74 -15.82 22.45
C GLU A 52 31.32 -15.84 20.97
N MET A 53 32.08 -16.49 20.09
CA MET A 53 31.71 -16.63 18.68
C MET A 53 30.42 -17.42 18.49
N LEU A 54 30.19 -18.48 19.27
CA LEU A 54 28.96 -19.28 19.22
C LEU A 54 27.76 -18.46 19.68
N MET A 55 27.91 -17.63 20.73
CA MET A 55 26.86 -16.71 21.17
C MET A 55 26.52 -15.69 20.09
N ARG A 56 27.53 -15.09 19.44
CA ARG A 56 27.32 -14.16 18.33
C ARG A 56 26.62 -14.82 17.14
N LEU A 57 26.94 -16.08 16.84
CA LEU A 57 26.27 -16.84 15.78
C LEU A 57 24.79 -17.09 16.10
N ASP A 58 24.45 -17.42 17.34
CA ASP A 58 23.06 -17.57 17.79
C ASP A 58 22.28 -16.25 17.62
N ASP A 59 22.88 -15.12 18.01
CA ASP A 59 22.29 -13.79 17.81
C ASP A 59 22.07 -13.48 16.32
N PHE A 60 23.02 -13.82 15.45
CA PHE A 60 22.86 -13.66 14.00
C PHE A 60 21.73 -14.52 13.44
N CYS A 61 21.61 -15.77 13.89
CA CYS A 61 20.50 -16.65 13.52
C CYS A 61 19.16 -16.04 13.97
N GLY A 62 19.08 -15.55 15.21
CA GLY A 62 17.89 -14.88 15.72
C GLY A 62 17.49 -13.63 14.93
N MET A 63 18.47 -12.82 14.51
CA MET A 63 18.22 -11.67 13.64
C MET A 63 17.75 -12.09 12.24
N LEU A 64 18.34 -13.13 11.65
CA LEU A 64 17.92 -13.66 10.34
C LEU A 64 16.49 -14.19 10.37
N ASP A 65 16.10 -14.85 11.45
CA ASP A 65 14.73 -15.36 11.59
C ASP A 65 13.72 -14.22 11.73
N LYS A 66 14.07 -13.14 12.42
CA LYS A 66 13.25 -11.91 12.46
C LYS A 66 13.12 -11.29 11.07
N ILE A 67 14.23 -11.10 10.36
CA ILE A 67 14.21 -10.56 8.99
C ILE A 67 13.34 -11.43 8.08
N ARG A 68 13.47 -12.76 8.16
CA ARG A 68 12.65 -13.69 7.38
C ARG A 68 11.17 -13.52 7.70
N LYS A 69 10.82 -13.48 8.99
CA LYS A 69 9.44 -13.28 9.45
C LYS A 69 8.88 -11.95 8.94
N ASP A 70 9.59 -10.86 9.16
CA ASP A 70 9.16 -9.51 8.76
C ASP A 70 9.00 -9.42 7.24
N SER A 71 9.92 -10.04 6.48
CA SER A 71 9.83 -10.11 5.02
C SER A 71 8.58 -10.88 4.57
N SER A 72 8.29 -12.02 5.18
CA SER A 72 7.07 -12.79 4.92
C SER A 72 5.82 -11.99 5.28
N GLU A 73 5.79 -11.34 6.44
CA GLU A 73 4.66 -10.52 6.88
C GLU A 73 4.39 -9.34 5.92
N ILE A 74 5.44 -8.66 5.46
CA ILE A 74 5.33 -7.57 4.48
C ILE A 74 4.75 -8.09 3.16
N LEU A 75 5.29 -9.20 2.63
CA LEU A 75 4.88 -9.73 1.34
C LEU A 75 3.47 -10.34 1.38
N ASP A 76 3.12 -11.03 2.46
CA ASP A 76 1.86 -11.77 2.56
C ASP A 76 0.70 -10.92 3.07
N GLN A 77 0.97 -9.88 3.86
CA GLN A 77 -0.08 -9.07 4.50
C GLN A 77 -0.05 -7.61 4.04
N HIS A 78 1.08 -6.92 4.23
CA HIS A 78 1.12 -5.47 4.04
C HIS A 78 1.04 -5.05 2.58
N VAL A 79 1.76 -5.73 1.67
CA VAL A 79 1.73 -5.43 0.23
C VAL A 79 0.32 -5.65 -0.35
N PRO A 80 -0.37 -6.79 -0.11
CA PRO A 80 -1.76 -6.96 -0.55
C PRO A 80 -2.71 -5.92 0.05
N TYR A 81 -2.57 -5.60 1.34
CA TYR A 81 -3.39 -4.60 2.01
C TYR A 81 -3.26 -3.21 1.38
N ILE A 82 -2.02 -2.75 1.15
CA ILE A 82 -1.77 -1.46 0.49
C ILE A 82 -2.29 -1.47 -0.95
N THR A 83 -2.14 -2.59 -1.66
CA THR A 83 -2.66 -2.75 -3.03
C THR A 83 -4.19 -2.62 -3.06
N MET A 84 -4.88 -3.26 -2.11
CA MET A 84 -6.33 -3.14 -1.93
C MET A 84 -6.75 -1.69 -1.64
N LYS A 85 -6.07 -1.02 -0.70
CA LYS A 85 -6.35 0.40 -0.38
C LYS A 85 -6.07 1.33 -1.55
N THR A 86 -5.06 1.03 -2.36
CA THR A 86 -4.79 1.78 -3.59
C THR A 86 -5.92 1.60 -4.61
N ALA A 87 -6.51 0.41 -4.71
CA ALA A 87 -7.68 0.17 -5.56
C ALA A 87 -8.93 0.92 -5.07
N GLU A 88 -9.18 0.96 -3.76
CA GLU A 88 -10.24 1.79 -3.18
C GLU A 88 -10.02 3.28 -3.52
N MET A 89 -8.78 3.76 -3.43
CA MET A 89 -8.44 5.15 -3.76
C MET A 89 -8.68 5.49 -5.23
N LYS A 90 -8.46 4.56 -6.16
CA LYS A 90 -8.83 4.74 -7.57
C LYS A 90 -10.34 4.98 -7.77
N ASN A 91 -11.19 4.35 -6.96
CA ASN A 91 -12.64 4.61 -7.00
C ASN A 91 -12.97 6.04 -6.56
N VAL A 92 -12.28 6.53 -5.54
CA VAL A 92 -12.42 7.92 -5.08
C VAL A 92 -12.01 8.89 -6.18
N TYR A 93 -10.87 8.68 -6.84
CA TYR A 93 -10.45 9.52 -7.96
C TYR A 93 -11.46 9.49 -9.12
N ALA A 94 -11.99 8.32 -9.49
CA ALA A 94 -13.02 8.22 -10.51
C ALA A 94 -14.29 9.02 -10.15
N LYS A 95 -14.65 9.11 -8.86
CA LYS A 95 -15.76 9.96 -8.41
C LYS A 95 -15.42 11.45 -8.51
N ILE A 96 -14.19 11.83 -8.20
CA ILE A 96 -13.69 13.20 -8.35
C ILE A 96 -13.76 13.61 -9.82
N ASP A 97 -13.28 12.76 -10.74
CA ASP A 97 -13.30 13.03 -12.19
C ASP A 97 -14.75 13.22 -12.71
N LYS A 98 -15.70 12.42 -12.22
CA LYS A 98 -17.13 12.58 -12.55
C LYS A 98 -17.67 13.94 -12.08
N ILE A 99 -17.28 14.40 -10.90
CA ILE A 99 -17.67 15.71 -10.36
C ILE A 99 -17.03 16.83 -11.17
N GLU A 100 -15.76 16.71 -11.53
CA GLU A 100 -15.06 17.70 -12.36
C GLU A 100 -15.73 17.87 -13.73
N ALA A 101 -16.03 16.76 -14.41
CA ALA A 101 -16.76 16.78 -15.69
C ALA A 101 -18.14 17.43 -15.55
N PHE A 102 -18.85 17.14 -14.46
CA PHE A 102 -20.14 17.76 -14.17
C PHE A 102 -20.00 19.28 -13.99
N VAL A 103 -19.06 19.73 -13.16
CA VAL A 103 -18.81 21.16 -12.92
C VAL A 103 -18.43 21.89 -14.21
N GLN A 104 -17.61 21.27 -15.06
CA GLN A 104 -17.22 21.85 -16.34
C GLN A 104 -18.43 22.06 -17.26
N MET A 105 -19.34 21.08 -17.33
CA MET A 105 -20.57 21.17 -18.11
C MET A 105 -21.56 22.21 -17.56
N VAL A 106 -21.68 22.32 -16.23
CA VAL A 106 -22.47 23.41 -15.62
C VAL A 106 -21.89 24.76 -16.03
N GLY A 107 -20.57 24.90 -15.96
CA GLY A 107 -19.85 26.09 -16.39
C GLY A 107 -20.17 26.49 -17.84
N THR A 108 -20.06 25.55 -18.78
CA THR A 108 -20.37 25.83 -20.19
C THR A 108 -21.83 26.24 -20.41
N SER A 109 -22.77 25.60 -19.71
CA SER A 109 -24.19 25.95 -19.79
C SER A 109 -24.50 27.34 -19.22
N THR A 110 -23.81 27.75 -18.15
CA THR A 110 -23.96 29.10 -17.58
C THR A 110 -23.40 30.18 -18.48
N VAL A 111 -22.22 29.95 -19.09
CA VAL A 111 -21.63 30.88 -20.07
C VAL A 111 -22.56 31.06 -21.27
N PHE A 112 -23.09 29.95 -21.79
CA PHE A 112 -24.07 29.98 -22.89
C PHE A 112 -25.31 30.81 -22.53
N LEU A 113 -25.89 30.57 -21.34
CA LEU A 113 -27.08 31.31 -20.91
C LEU A 113 -26.80 32.80 -20.67
N GLU A 114 -25.62 33.13 -20.15
CA GLU A 114 -25.19 34.52 -19.97
C GLU A 114 -25.06 35.27 -21.31
N GLU A 115 -24.50 34.61 -22.33
CA GLU A 115 -24.39 35.18 -23.68
C GLU A 115 -25.76 35.41 -24.33
N GLU A 116 -26.66 34.43 -24.26
CA GLU A 116 -28.06 34.58 -24.72
C GLU A 116 -28.80 35.69 -24.00
N LEU A 117 -28.62 35.81 -22.67
CA LEU A 117 -29.24 36.87 -21.88
C LEU A 117 -28.70 38.25 -22.27
N LEU A 118 -27.38 38.39 -22.45
CA LEU A 118 -26.75 39.63 -22.90
C LEU A 118 -27.23 40.04 -24.29
N GLN A 119 -27.38 39.08 -25.20
CA GLN A 119 -27.89 39.33 -26.55
C GLN A 119 -29.36 39.77 -26.52
N ALA A 120 -30.21 39.07 -25.76
CA ALA A 120 -31.61 39.44 -25.58
C ALA A 120 -31.75 40.83 -24.93
N GLU A 121 -30.92 41.15 -23.94
CA GLU A 121 -30.89 42.47 -23.29
C GLU A 121 -30.45 43.56 -24.28
N LYS A 122 -29.43 43.30 -25.11
CA LYS A 122 -28.97 44.25 -26.14
C LYS A 122 -30.06 44.54 -27.17
N GLU A 123 -30.79 43.53 -27.61
CA GLU A 123 -31.92 43.68 -28.53
C GLU A 123 -33.11 44.41 -27.90
N HIS A 124 -33.35 44.23 -26.60
CA HIS A 124 -34.47 44.84 -25.87
C HIS A 124 -34.12 46.14 -25.13
N ARG A 125 -32.84 46.52 -25.03
CA ARG A 125 -32.37 47.79 -24.43
C ARG A 125 -32.96 49.00 -25.11
N TRP A 126 -33.31 48.87 -26.38
CA TRP A 126 -34.02 49.89 -27.11
C TRP A 126 -35.52 49.63 -27.03
N LEU A 127 -36.17 50.08 -25.94
CA LEU A 127 -37.62 50.25 -25.99
C LEU A 127 -37.92 51.12 -27.22
N PRO A 128 -38.63 50.60 -28.25
CA PRO A 128 -38.92 51.39 -29.42
C PRO A 128 -39.70 52.62 -28.96
N LYS A 129 -39.31 53.83 -29.39
CA LYS A 129 -40.05 55.08 -29.08
C LYS A 129 -41.56 54.95 -29.38
N THR A 130 -41.93 53.98 -30.21
CA THR A 130 -43.28 53.50 -30.53
C THR A 130 -44.06 52.95 -29.33
N VAL A 131 -43.50 52.13 -28.42
CA VAL A 131 -44.25 51.66 -27.24
C VAL A 131 -44.53 52.78 -26.24
N ARG A 132 -43.64 53.78 -26.17
CA ARG A 132 -43.87 55.00 -25.38
C ARG A 132 -45.00 55.85 -25.97
N LYS A 133 -45.12 55.93 -27.30
CA LYS A 133 -46.24 56.58 -28.00
C LYS A 133 -47.56 55.82 -27.83
N ILE A 134 -47.55 54.49 -27.86
CA ILE A 134 -48.74 53.65 -27.68
C ILE A 134 -49.31 53.80 -26.27
N LEU A 135 -48.46 53.81 -25.24
CA LEU A 135 -48.88 54.11 -23.85
C LEU A 135 -49.45 55.53 -23.68
N GLN A 136 -49.02 56.50 -24.50
CA GLN A 136 -49.62 57.84 -24.55
C GLN A 136 -50.95 57.88 -25.31
N THR A 137 -51.26 56.89 -26.15
CA THR A 137 -52.51 56.82 -26.92
C THR A 137 -53.64 56.06 -26.19
N PHE A 138 -53.35 55.36 -25.09
CA PHE A 138 -54.35 54.66 -24.27
C PHE A 138 -55.28 55.57 -23.43
N ARG A 139 -55.34 56.87 -23.74
CA ARG A 139 -56.29 57.83 -23.12
C ARG A 139 -57.60 58.04 -23.91
N ALA A 140 -57.93 57.20 -24.89
CA ALA A 140 -59.26 57.16 -25.51
C ALA A 140 -59.56 55.80 -26.17
N PRO A 141 -60.83 55.33 -26.22
CA PRO A 141 -61.17 54.06 -26.83
C PRO A 141 -61.51 54.23 -28.32
N ALA A 142 -60.88 53.44 -29.20
CA ALA A 142 -61.40 53.23 -30.55
C ALA A 142 -60.89 51.91 -31.17
N VAL A 143 -61.84 51.00 -31.39
CA VAL A 143 -61.97 50.02 -32.50
C VAL A 143 -60.66 49.43 -33.04
N LEU A 144 -60.34 48.22 -32.55
CA LEU A 144 -59.26 47.36 -33.05
C LEU A 144 -59.57 46.83 -34.47
N LYS A 145 -58.81 47.30 -35.46
CA LYS A 145 -58.53 46.51 -36.67
C LYS A 145 -57.31 45.62 -36.39
N LYS A 146 -57.46 44.32 -36.65
CA LYS A 146 -56.44 43.29 -36.58
C LYS A 146 -55.27 43.67 -37.49
N HIS A 147 -54.19 44.18 -36.90
CA HIS A 147 -52.90 44.27 -37.57
C HIS A 147 -52.09 43.05 -37.13
N GLU A 148 -51.80 42.18 -38.09
CA GLU A 148 -50.91 41.04 -37.95
C GLU A 148 -49.52 41.60 -37.63
N SER A 149 -49.08 41.40 -36.38
CA SER A 149 -47.74 41.79 -35.95
C SER A 149 -46.74 40.79 -36.53
N ALA A 150 -45.71 41.32 -37.18
CA ALA A 150 -44.53 40.60 -37.62
C ALA A 150 -44.13 39.52 -36.60
N THR A 151 -43.95 38.30 -37.13
CA THR A 151 -43.52 37.09 -36.46
C THR A 151 -42.46 37.38 -35.41
N ARG A 152 -42.87 37.38 -34.14
CA ARG A 152 -41.96 37.06 -33.04
C ARG A 152 -41.58 35.61 -33.25
N THR A 153 -40.30 35.33 -33.51
CA THR A 153 -39.80 33.97 -33.39
C THR A 153 -40.16 33.48 -31.98
N PRO A 154 -40.83 32.33 -31.83
CA PRO A 154 -41.06 31.75 -30.51
C PRO A 154 -39.71 31.57 -29.83
N TYR A 155 -39.55 32.09 -28.61
CA TYR A 155 -38.38 31.78 -27.81
C TYR A 155 -38.40 30.28 -27.52
N GLU A 156 -37.37 29.57 -27.97
CA GLU A 156 -37.18 28.16 -27.68
C GLU A 156 -36.27 28.03 -26.47
N LEU A 157 -36.72 27.28 -25.45
CA LEU A 157 -35.97 27.11 -24.22
C LEU A 157 -34.70 26.30 -24.51
N PRO A 158 -33.50 26.81 -24.18
CA PRO A 158 -32.28 26.07 -24.38
C PRO A 158 -32.26 24.76 -23.60
N VAL A 159 -31.76 23.70 -24.23
CA VAL A 159 -31.52 22.43 -23.54
C VAL A 159 -30.30 22.60 -22.65
N LEU A 160 -30.53 22.69 -21.34
CA LEU A 160 -29.49 22.77 -20.32
C LEU A 160 -29.05 21.39 -19.85
N PHE A 161 -27.92 21.34 -19.14
CA PHE A 161 -27.47 20.13 -18.47
C PHE A 161 -28.54 19.62 -17.49
N ARG A 162 -28.68 18.29 -17.43
CA ARG A 162 -29.54 17.60 -16.49
C ARG A 162 -28.71 16.78 -15.52
N THR A 163 -28.95 16.98 -14.23
CA THR A 163 -28.24 16.27 -13.16
C THR A 163 -28.48 14.77 -13.20
N GLU A 164 -29.67 14.36 -13.66
CA GLU A 164 -30.12 12.97 -13.73
C GLU A 164 -29.37 12.18 -14.80
N GLU A 165 -28.83 12.85 -15.83
CA GLU A 165 -28.07 12.23 -16.92
C GLU A 165 -26.62 11.94 -16.52
N PHE A 166 -26.11 12.60 -15.46
CA PHE A 166 -24.72 12.48 -15.01
C PHE A 166 -24.54 11.63 -13.75
N PHE A 167 -25.49 11.69 -12.82
CA PHE A 167 -25.48 10.87 -11.61
C PHE A 167 -26.49 9.73 -11.74
N THR A 168 -26.15 8.71 -12.52
CA THR A 168 -26.94 7.48 -12.53
C THR A 168 -26.78 6.76 -11.20
N ALA A 169 -27.89 6.30 -10.62
CA ALA A 169 -27.84 5.47 -9.42
C ALA A 169 -27.12 4.16 -9.77
N GLU A 170 -25.91 3.97 -9.22
CA GLU A 170 -25.17 2.71 -9.36
C GLU A 170 -26.08 1.55 -8.88
N PRO A 171 -26.29 0.50 -9.70
CA PRO A 171 -27.13 -0.63 -9.35
C PRO A 171 -26.45 -1.48 -8.26
N GLY A 172 -26.59 -1.07 -7.01
CA GLY A 172 -26.00 -1.78 -5.86
C GLY A 172 -26.31 -1.21 -4.47
N SER A 173 -27.03 -0.09 -4.36
CA SER A 173 -27.34 0.54 -3.06
C SER A 173 -28.68 0.11 -2.44
N ALA A 174 -29.43 -0.80 -3.07
CA ALA A 174 -30.77 -1.21 -2.60
C ALA A 174 -30.76 -2.31 -1.53
N ASP A 175 -29.64 -3.02 -1.31
CA ASP A 175 -29.58 -4.19 -0.43
C ASP A 175 -28.73 -3.97 0.82
N MET A 176 -29.10 -3.01 1.67
CA MET A 176 -28.73 -3.04 3.09
C MET A 176 -29.98 -3.32 3.94
N LYS A 177 -30.34 -4.60 3.99
CA LYS A 177 -31.31 -5.15 4.94
C LYS A 177 -30.76 -4.96 6.36
N LYS A 178 -31.46 -4.17 7.18
CA LYS A 178 -31.13 -3.96 8.60
C LYS A 178 -31.02 -5.32 9.32
N PRO A 179 -29.97 -5.55 10.12
CA PRO A 179 -29.98 -6.67 11.04
C PRO A 179 -31.03 -6.39 12.14
N ASN A 180 -31.89 -7.39 12.26
CA ASN A 180 -32.94 -7.60 13.23
C ASN A 180 -32.44 -7.46 14.68
N SER A 181 -33.32 -6.86 15.48
CA SER A 181 -33.22 -6.58 16.92
C SER A 181 -33.04 -7.83 17.78
#